data_AF-A0A139R3B3-F1
#
_entry.id   AF-A0A139R3B3-F1
#
_cell.length_a   1.000
_cell.length_b   1.000
_cell.length_c   1.000
_cell.angle_alpha   90.00
_cell.angle_beta   90.00
_cell.angle_gamma   90.00
#
_symmetry.space_group_name_H-M   'P 1'
#
loop_
_entity.id
_entity.type
_entity.pdbx_description
1 polymer ?
#
loop_
_entity_poly.entity_id
_entity_poly.type
_entity_poly.pdbx_seq_one_letter_code
_entity_poly.pdbx_strand_id
1 'polypeptide(L)'
;MARFDFIQGEKAGITAYFENNLMIHRTKLEKADEFYSKHAGELLMPPTTENLDMLPPLQRHEFKVTEKTDIVIDGLGWITVPANTVVAGWAPEGVSVLTRRAMI
;
A
#
# COMPACT_ATOMS: atom_id res chain seq x y z
N MET A 1 -8.13 -0.84 3.80
CA MET A 1 -7.40 0.25 4.50
C MET A 1 -6.36 0.93 3.63
N ALA A 2 -5.42 0.21 3.01
CA ALA A 2 -4.46 0.81 2.10
C ALA A 2 -4.07 -0.20 1.01
N ARG A 3 -3.39 0.26 -0.03
CA ARG A 3 -2.80 -0.58 -1.07
C ARG A 3 -1.43 -0.06 -1.47
N PHE A 4 -0.54 -0.98 -1.84
CA PHE A 4 0.80 -0.65 -2.34
C PHE A 4 1.00 -1.35 -3.68
N ASP A 5 1.39 -0.56 -4.68
CA ASP A 5 1.66 -1.00 -6.04
C ASP A 5 3.14 -0.82 -6.37
N PHE A 6 3.78 -1.92 -6.78
CA PHE A 6 5.09 -1.86 -7.41
C PHE A 6 4.91 -1.76 -8.93
N ILE A 7 5.16 -0.57 -9.49
CA ILE A 7 4.86 -0.25 -10.89
C ILE A 7 6.04 -0.59 -11.78
N GLN A 8 7.24 -0.18 -11.38
CA GLN A 8 8.46 -0.39 -12.17
C GLN A 8 9.68 -0.53 -11.27
N GLY A 9 10.61 -1.38 -11.70
CA GLY A 9 11.90 -1.55 -11.07
C GLY A 9 12.47 -2.94 -11.34
N GLU A 10 13.72 -3.15 -10.92
CA GLU A 10 14.30 -4.49 -10.95
C GLU A 10 13.65 -5.39 -9.92
N LYS A 11 13.72 -6.71 -10.17
CA LYS A 11 13.25 -7.70 -9.21
C LYS A 11 14.08 -7.61 -7.94
N ALA A 12 13.46 -7.18 -6.87
CA ALA A 12 14.13 -6.95 -5.59
C ALA A 12 13.25 -7.36 -4.40
N GLY A 13 13.89 -7.47 -3.23
CA GLY A 13 13.21 -7.62 -1.96
C GLY A 13 12.50 -6.32 -1.58
N ILE A 14 11.28 -6.45 -1.06
CA ILE A 14 10.51 -5.36 -0.47
C ILE A 14 10.19 -5.79 0.96
N THR A 15 10.43 -4.92 1.92
CA THR A 15 10.18 -5.21 3.34
C THR A 15 9.01 -4.36 3.83
N ALA A 16 8.03 -5.02 4.43
CA ALA A 16 6.80 -4.41 4.92
C ALA A 16 6.80 -4.42 6.46
N TYR A 17 6.65 -3.25 7.08
CA TYR A 17 6.62 -3.07 8.54
C TYR A 17 5.24 -2.60 8.95
N PHE A 18 4.46 -3.52 9.51
CA PHE A 18 3.06 -3.33 9.92
C PHE A 18 2.79 -4.06 11.23
N GLU A 19 1.62 -3.79 11.81
CA GLU A 19 1.12 -4.56 12.97
C GLU A 19 0.95 -6.05 12.59
N ASN A 20 1.30 -6.95 13.53
CA ASN A 20 1.44 -8.39 13.23
C ASN A 20 0.13 -9.10 12.87
N ASN A 21 -1.00 -8.60 13.35
CA ASN A 21 -2.33 -9.14 13.06
C ASN A 21 -2.95 -8.51 11.79
N LEU A 22 -2.29 -7.52 11.17
CA LEU A 22 -2.70 -6.98 9.90
C LEU A 22 -2.35 -7.95 8.77
N MET A 23 -3.38 -8.55 8.16
CA MET A 23 -3.16 -9.48 7.06
C MET A 23 -2.76 -8.75 5.77
N ILE A 24 -1.62 -9.14 5.21
CA ILE A 24 -1.12 -8.59 3.93
C ILE A 24 -1.49 -9.52 2.80
N HIS A 25 -2.27 -9.01 1.84
CA HIS A 25 -2.66 -9.73 0.63
C HIS A 25 -1.80 -9.30 -0.55
N ARG A 26 -1.23 -10.28 -1.25
CA ARG A 26 -0.41 -10.04 -2.44
C ARG A 26 -1.12 -10.53 -3.69
N THR A 27 -1.26 -9.65 -4.67
CA THR A 27 -1.80 -9.95 -6.01
C THR A 27 -0.94 -9.30 -7.09
N LYS A 28 -1.18 -9.68 -8.35
CA LYS A 28 -0.58 -8.99 -9.49
C LYS A 28 -1.26 -7.62 -9.68
N LEU A 29 -0.48 -6.62 -10.07
CA LEU A 29 -0.97 -5.25 -10.30
C LEU A 29 -2.16 -5.21 -11.27
N GLU A 30 -2.08 -5.96 -12.37
CA GLU A 30 -3.12 -6.07 -13.39
C GLU A 30 -4.49 -6.58 -12.85
N LYS A 31 -4.50 -7.25 -11.69
CA LYS A 31 -5.71 -7.78 -11.05
C LYS A 31 -6.09 -7.00 -9.81
N ALA A 32 -5.32 -6.01 -9.38
CA ALA A 32 -5.47 -5.43 -8.05
C ALA A 32 -6.78 -4.65 -7.91
N ASP A 33 -7.23 -3.95 -8.96
CA ASP A 33 -8.52 -3.25 -8.96
C ASP A 33 -9.70 -4.22 -8.89
N GLU A 34 -9.68 -5.25 -9.73
CA GLU A 34 -10.69 -6.32 -9.73
C GLU A 34 -10.72 -7.07 -8.40
N PHE A 35 -9.54 -7.39 -7.86
CA PHE A 35 -9.39 -8.07 -6.58
C PHE A 35 -9.96 -7.23 -5.44
N TYR A 36 -9.68 -5.93 -5.42
CA TYR A 36 -10.25 -5.02 -4.43
C TYR A 36 -11.78 -4.98 -4.52
N SER A 37 -12.31 -4.76 -5.73
CA SER A 37 -13.76 -4.69 -5.95
C SER A 37 -14.51 -5.96 -5.55
N LYS A 38 -13.89 -7.13 -5.69
CA LYS A 38 -14.54 -8.43 -5.38
C LYS A 38 -14.45 -8.82 -3.91
N HIS A 39 -13.46 -8.31 -3.18
CA HIS A 39 -13.06 -8.86 -1.89
C HIS A 39 -13.01 -7.85 -0.74
N ALA A 40 -13.19 -6.56 -1.03
CA ALA A 40 -13.33 -5.52 -0.01
C ALA A 40 -14.50 -5.82 0.93
N GLY A 41 -14.28 -5.75 2.24
CA GLY A 41 -15.30 -6.03 3.24
C GLY A 41 -15.39 -7.49 3.71
N GLU A 42 -14.83 -8.43 2.94
CA GLU A 42 -14.85 -9.87 3.24
C GLU A 42 -13.44 -10.43 3.47
N LEU A 43 -12.66 -10.60 2.40
CA LEU A 43 -11.29 -11.11 2.51
C LEU A 43 -10.32 -9.96 2.82
N LEU A 44 -10.57 -8.78 2.25
CA LEU A 44 -9.78 -7.57 2.50
C LEU A 44 -10.38 -6.82 3.69
N MET A 45 -10.04 -7.30 4.88
CA MET A 45 -10.46 -6.72 6.15
C MET A 45 -9.24 -6.26 6.96
N PRO A 46 -9.36 -5.15 7.72
CA PRO A 46 -10.53 -4.27 7.87
C PRO A 46 -10.72 -3.28 6.71
N PRO A 47 -11.90 -2.64 6.53
CA PRO A 47 -13.17 -2.78 7.27
C PRO A 47 -14.03 -3.97 6.82
N THR A 48 -15.11 -4.29 7.56
CA THR A 48 -16.15 -5.25 7.15
C THR A 48 -17.06 -4.65 6.06
N THR A 49 -17.80 -5.48 5.32
CA THR A 49 -18.78 -5.03 4.30
C THR A 49 -19.75 -3.98 4.84
N GLU A 50 -20.22 -4.15 6.08
CA GLU A 50 -21.15 -3.21 6.76
C GLU A 50 -20.56 -1.81 6.96
N ASN A 51 -19.24 -1.70 7.07
CA ASN A 51 -18.54 -0.45 7.33
C ASN A 51 -17.73 0.03 6.12
N LEU A 52 -17.84 -0.66 4.97
CA LEU A 52 -17.06 -0.33 3.79
C LEU A 52 -17.47 1.03 3.21
N ASP A 53 -18.76 1.36 3.24
CA ASP A 53 -19.31 2.64 2.79
C ASP A 53 -18.85 3.82 3.67
N MET A 54 -18.37 3.56 4.88
CA MET A 54 -17.80 4.58 5.76
C MET A 54 -16.33 4.86 5.44
N LEU A 55 -15.67 4.03 4.63
CA LEU A 55 -14.29 4.22 4.25
C LEU A 55 -14.21 5.29 3.14
N PRO A 56 -13.49 6.40 3.34
CA PRO A 56 -13.26 7.37 2.28
C PRO A 56 -12.61 6.73 1.06
N PRO A 57 -12.81 7.28 -0.14
CA PRO A 57 -12.21 6.76 -1.36
C PRO A 57 -10.68 6.74 -1.24
N LEU A 58 -10.06 5.68 -1.76
CA LEU A 58 -8.61 5.57 -1.80
C LEU A 58 -8.03 6.54 -2.83
N GLN A 59 -7.09 7.38 -2.39
CA GLN A 59 -6.33 8.29 -3.25
C GLN A 59 -4.96 7.69 -3.58
N ARG A 60 -4.55 7.87 -4.84
CA ARG A 60 -3.28 7.35 -5.36
C ARG A 60 -2.16 8.38 -5.16
N HIS A 61 -1.06 7.94 -4.57
CA HIS A 61 0.18 8.70 -4.42
C HIS A 61 1.32 7.94 -5.09
N GLU A 62 1.83 8.47 -6.20
CA GLU A 62 2.91 7.83 -6.97
C GLU A 62 4.27 8.48 -6.69
N PHE A 63 5.28 7.63 -6.54
CA PHE A 63 6.65 8.04 -6.23
C PHE A 63 7.63 7.36 -7.16
N LYS A 64 8.56 8.14 -7.70
CA LYS A 64 9.80 7.65 -8.29
C LYS A 64 10.93 7.85 -7.28
N VAL A 65 11.47 6.76 -6.76
CA VAL A 65 12.53 6.80 -5.74
C VAL A 65 13.89 6.53 -6.37
N THR A 66 14.90 7.30 -5.97
CA THR A 66 16.28 7.22 -6.49
C THR A 66 17.26 6.57 -5.51
N GLU A 67 16.84 6.35 -4.27
CA GLU A 67 17.60 5.69 -3.21
C GLU A 67 16.70 4.72 -2.43
N LYS A 68 17.28 3.92 -1.53
CA LYS A 68 16.51 3.03 -0.65
C LYS A 68 15.58 3.88 0.23
N THR A 69 14.27 3.68 0.06
CA THR A 69 13.25 4.61 0.56
C THR A 69 12.16 3.84 1.28
N ASP A 70 11.67 4.41 2.39
CA ASP A 70 10.44 3.96 3.03
C ASP A 70 9.24 4.72 2.45
N ILE A 71 8.24 4.00 1.98
CA ILE A 71 6.90 4.50 1.65
C ILE A 71 6.05 4.37 2.90
N VAL A 72 5.76 5.49 3.55
CA VAL A 72 5.05 5.55 4.84
C VAL A 72 3.57 5.81 4.58
N ILE A 73 2.71 5.01 5.21
CA ILE A 73 1.26 5.20 5.25
C ILE A 73 0.91 5.54 6.70
N ASP A 74 0.52 6.79 6.94
CA ASP A 74 0.32 7.31 8.29
C ASP A 74 -0.69 6.47 9.08
N GLY A 75 -0.33 6.15 10.33
CA GLY A 75 -1.16 5.34 11.23
C GLY A 75 -1.20 3.84 10.91
N LEU A 76 -0.57 3.37 9.82
CA LEU A 76 -0.59 1.95 9.44
C LEU A 76 0.80 1.30 9.50
N GLY A 77 1.81 1.94 8.91
CA GLY A 77 3.14 1.35 8.80
C GLY A 77 3.92 1.88 7.60
N TRP A 78 4.94 1.15 7.16
CA TRP A 78 5.72 1.53 5.99
C TRP A 78 6.24 0.34 5.18
N ILE A 79 6.58 0.60 3.93
CA ILE A 79 7.18 -0.36 3.01
C ILE A 79 8.54 0.18 2.56
N THR A 80 9.61 -0.57 2.81
CA THR A 80 10.95 -0.25 2.32
C THR A 80 11.14 -0.81 0.93
N VAL A 81 11.51 0.06 -0.01
CA VAL A 81 11.74 -0.25 -1.43
C VAL A 81 13.17 0.12 -1.84
N PRO A 82 13.77 -0.58 -2.81
CA PRO A 82 15.10 -0.25 -3.29
C PRO A 82 15.08 1.02 -4.16
N ALA A 83 16.28 1.53 -4.40
CA ALA A 83 16.53 2.62 -5.33
C ALA A 83 16.02 2.31 -6.75
N ASN A 84 15.76 3.37 -7.52
CA ASN A 84 15.37 3.32 -8.93
C ASN A 84 14.07 2.54 -9.18
N THR A 85 13.09 2.71 -8.30
CA THR A 85 11.76 2.09 -8.43
C THR A 85 10.67 3.14 -8.57
N VAL A 86 9.58 2.76 -9.24
CA VAL A 86 8.33 3.53 -9.30
C VAL A 86 7.27 2.73 -8.57
N VAL A 87 6.64 3.37 -7.60
CA VAL A 87 5.66 2.74 -6.72
C VAL A 87 4.48 3.68 -6.51
N ALA A 88 3.31 3.12 -6.17
CA ALA A 88 2.19 3.92 -5.71
C ALA A 88 1.64 3.38 -4.39
N GLY A 89 1.46 4.29 -3.44
CA GLY A 89 0.68 4.03 -2.23
C GLY A 89 -0.74 4.56 -2.39
N TRP A 90 -1.70 3.80 -1.92
CA TRP A 90 -3.11 4.15 -1.91
C TRP A 90 -3.59 4.18 -0.46
N ALA A 91 -4.18 5.30 -0.04
CA ALA A 91 -4.74 5.45 1.29
C ALA A 91 -6.06 6.22 1.22
N PRO A 92 -6.96 6.08 2.22
CA PRO A 92 -8.22 6.79 2.23
C PRO A 92 -7.97 8.30 2.28
N GLU A 93 -8.85 9.09 1.68
CA GLU A 93 -8.81 10.54 1.80
C GLU A 93 -8.66 10.98 3.27
N GLY A 94 -7.69 11.86 3.53
CA GLY A 94 -7.30 12.31 4.87
C GLY A 94 -6.15 11.52 5.51
N VAL A 95 -5.76 10.37 4.95
CA VAL A 95 -4.56 9.62 5.37
C VAL A 95 -3.41 9.96 4.42
N SER A 96 -2.28 10.40 4.98
CA SER A 96 -1.11 10.77 4.18
C SER A 96 -0.29 9.55 3.78
N VAL A 97 0.20 9.59 2.53
CA VAL A 97 1.26 8.70 2.05
C VAL A 97 2.46 9.56 1.70
N LEU A 98 3.62 9.26 2.30
CA LEU A 98 4.84 10.04 2.12
C LEU A 98 6.06 9.14 1.98
N THR A 99 7.17 9.74 1.56
CA THR A 99 8.45 9.05 1.43
C THR A 99 9.48 9.62 2.39
N ARG A 100 10.33 8.75 2.93
CA ARG A 100 11.54 9.15 3.69
C ARG A 100 12.70 8.21 3.37
N ARG A 101 13.93 8.64 3.69
CA ARG A 101 15.09 7.74 3.64
C ARG A 101 14.86 6.54 4.56
N ALA A 102 15.21 5.36 4.07
CA ALA A 102 14.99 4.12 4.81
C ALA A 102 15.71 4.14 6.16
N MET A 103 14.99 3.79 7.23
CA MET A 103 15.55 3.76 8.59
C MET A 103 16.39 2.51 8.87
N ILE A 104 16.22 1.47 8.05
CA ILE A 104 16.83 0.13 8.13
C ILE A 104 17.42 -0.20 6.76
#